data_AF-A0A2V6WDV8-F1
#
_entry.id   AF-A0A2V6WDV8-F1
#
_cell.length_a   1.000
_cell.length_b   1.000
_cell.length_c   1.000
_cell.angle_alpha   90.00
_cell.angle_beta   90.00
_cell.angle_gamma   90.00
#
_symmetry.space_group_name_H-M   'P 1'
#
loop_
_entity.id
_entity.type
_entity.pdbx_description
1 polymer ?
#
loop_
_entity_poly.entity_id
_entity_poly.type
_entity_poly.pdbx_seq_one_letter_code
_entity_poly.pdbx_strand_id
1 'polypeptide(L)'
;MTRRLISSGSSFEREIGYSRAVVDGDWVFVSGTTGFDYRSMTIAEDLLAQTEQCVQNIKTALEQAGASLRDVVRVTYILPKADEFPQCWPGWYKSGP
;
A
#
# COMPACT_ATOMS: atom_id res chain seq x y z
N MET A 1 12.16 -7.36 -20.09
CA MET A 1 11.92 -7.95 -18.76
C MET A 1 10.53 -8.56 -18.75
N THR A 2 10.33 -9.71 -18.11
CA THR A 2 9.00 -10.34 -18.02
C THR A 2 8.21 -9.70 -16.88
N ARG A 3 6.96 -9.31 -17.15
CA ARG A 3 5.99 -8.84 -16.14
C ARG A 3 5.95 -9.80 -14.94
N ARG A 4 6.15 -9.29 -13.72
CA ARG A 4 6.13 -10.08 -12.47
C ARG A 4 4.97 -9.66 -11.59
N LEU A 5 4.18 -10.64 -11.16
CA LEU A 5 3.06 -10.46 -10.23
C LEU A 5 3.52 -10.72 -8.80
N ILE A 6 3.14 -9.84 -7.88
CA ILE A 6 3.42 -9.97 -6.44
C ILE A 6 2.08 -10.21 -5.72
N SER A 7 2.06 -11.20 -4.84
CA SER A 7 0.90 -11.55 -4.03
C SER A 7 1.21 -11.34 -2.55
N SER A 8 0.24 -10.81 -1.80
CA SER A 8 0.36 -10.71 -0.33
C SER A 8 -0.13 -11.98 0.38
N GLY A 9 -0.65 -12.97 -0.35
CA GLY A 9 -1.31 -14.15 0.22
C GLY A 9 -2.74 -13.89 0.70
N SER A 10 -3.30 -12.71 0.47
CA SER A 10 -4.69 -12.41 0.83
C SER A 10 -5.68 -13.22 -0.01
N SER A 11 -6.75 -13.73 0.61
CA SER A 11 -7.85 -14.39 -0.11
C SER A 11 -8.49 -13.48 -1.15
N PHE A 12 -8.59 -12.17 -0.86
CA PHE A 12 -9.14 -11.17 -1.77
C PHE A 12 -8.44 -11.13 -3.14
N GLU A 13 -7.13 -11.39 -3.19
CA GLU A 13 -6.39 -11.41 -4.47
C GLU A 13 -6.90 -12.50 -5.41
N ARG A 14 -7.29 -13.66 -4.84
CA ARG A 14 -7.88 -14.78 -5.60
C ARG A 14 -9.36 -14.56 -5.90
N GLU A 15 -10.12 -14.04 -4.94
CA GLU A 15 -11.58 -13.90 -5.05
C GLU A 15 -12.01 -12.71 -5.92
N ILE A 16 -11.30 -11.58 -5.81
CA ILE A 16 -11.62 -10.32 -6.50
C ILE A 16 -10.80 -10.19 -7.80
N GLY A 17 -9.65 -10.87 -7.90
CA GLY A 17 -8.86 -10.94 -9.13
C GLY A 17 -7.89 -9.77 -9.31
N TYR A 18 -6.95 -9.61 -8.38
CA TYR A 18 -5.86 -8.64 -8.50
C TYR A 18 -4.56 -9.15 -7.87
N SER A 19 -3.42 -8.54 -8.22
CA SER A 19 -2.13 -8.78 -7.56
C SER A 19 -1.83 -7.64 -6.58
N ARG A 20 -1.14 -7.92 -5.47
CA ARG A 20 -0.70 -6.88 -4.52
C ARG A 20 0.08 -5.77 -5.22
N ALA A 21 1.01 -6.18 -6.07
CA ALA A 21 1.74 -5.29 -6.96
C ALA A 21 2.10 -6.00 -8.27
N VAL A 22 2.37 -5.20 -9.30
CA VAL A 22 2.86 -5.67 -10.59
C VAL A 22 4.14 -4.91 -10.91
N VAL A 23 5.20 -5.63 -11.22
CA VAL A 23 6.45 -5.07 -11.75
C VAL A 23 6.44 -5.22 -13.26
N ASP A 24 6.61 -4.11 -13.97
CA ASP A 24 6.70 -4.07 -15.43
C ASP A 24 7.78 -3.07 -15.87
N GLY A 25 8.91 -3.60 -16.32
CA GLY A 25 10.13 -2.80 -16.52
C GLY A 25 10.61 -2.18 -15.21
N ASP A 26 10.80 -0.86 -15.23
CA ASP A 26 11.25 -0.07 -14.07
C ASP A 26 10.09 0.42 -13.18
N TRP A 27 8.84 0.09 -13.55
CA TRP A 27 7.65 0.53 -12.82
C TRP A 27 7.12 -0.53 -11.88
N VAL A 28 6.71 -0.09 -10.70
CA VAL A 28 5.96 -0.89 -9.74
C VAL A 28 4.58 -0.28 -9.55
N PHE A 29 3.55 -1.03 -9.92
CA PHE A 29 2.15 -0.65 -9.73
C PHE A 29 1.61 -1.38 -8.50
N VAL A 30 1.40 -0.65 -7.40
CA VAL A 30 0.81 -1.20 -6.17
C VAL A 30 -0.70 -1.05 -6.24
N SER A 31 -1.44 -2.12 -5.95
CA SER A 31 -2.90 -2.10 -5.91
C SER A 31 -3.43 -1.24 -4.76
N GLY A 32 -4.69 -0.82 -4.86
CA GLY A 32 -5.39 -0.11 -3.79
C GLY A 32 -5.23 -0.85 -2.46
N THR A 33 -4.73 -0.14 -1.45
CA THR A 33 -4.38 -0.72 -0.15
C THR A 33 -5.17 -0.03 0.95
N THR A 34 -5.75 -0.83 1.83
CA THR A 34 -6.47 -0.37 3.02
C THR A 34 -5.64 -0.66 4.28
N GLY A 35 -6.10 -0.14 5.43
CA GLY A 35 -5.52 -0.42 6.74
C GLY A 35 -5.79 -1.83 7.28
N PHE A 36 -6.05 -2.81 6.43
CA PHE A 36 -6.33 -4.19 6.84
C PHE A 36 -5.04 -4.86 7.32
N ASP A 37 -5.09 -5.44 8.52
CA ASP A 37 -4.02 -6.27 9.07
C ASP A 37 -4.27 -7.75 8.72
N TYR A 38 -3.43 -8.29 7.85
CA TYR A 38 -3.53 -9.69 7.39
C TYR A 38 -3.08 -10.72 8.44
N ARG A 39 -2.43 -10.30 9.53
CA ARG A 39 -2.05 -11.21 10.63
C ARG A 39 -3.21 -11.43 11.57
N SER A 40 -3.90 -10.37 11.95
CA SER A 40 -5.07 -10.43 12.84
C SER A 40 -6.38 -10.61 12.07
N MET A 41 -6.39 -10.42 10.74
CA MET A 41 -7.57 -10.41 9.89
C MET A 41 -8.60 -9.36 10.32
N THR A 42 -8.12 -8.17 10.72
CA THR A 42 -8.96 -7.06 11.20
C THR A 42 -8.61 -5.73 10.54
N ILE A 43 -9.45 -4.73 10.76
CA ILE A 43 -9.16 -3.33 10.44
C ILE A 43 -9.39 -2.51 11.71
N ALA A 44 -8.45 -1.61 12.03
CA ALA A 44 -8.60 -0.72 13.17
C ALA A 44 -9.75 0.26 12.92
N GLU A 45 -10.45 0.71 13.97
CA GLU A 45 -11.45 1.79 13.83
C GLU A 45 -10.78 3.17 13.67
N ASP A 46 -9.58 3.34 14.22
CA ASP A 46 -8.84 4.59 14.21
C ASP A 46 -8.22 4.90 12.84
N LEU A 47 -8.43 6.14 12.37
CA LEU A 47 -7.96 6.63 11.07
C LEU A 47 -6.42 6.57 10.95
N LEU A 48 -5.69 6.94 11.99
CA LEU A 48 -4.23 6.97 11.96
C LEU A 48 -3.68 5.56 11.94
N ALA A 49 -4.19 4.67 12.78
CA ALA A 49 -3.83 3.26 12.79
C ALA A 49 -4.09 2.58 11.43
N GLN A 50 -5.24 2.85 10.79
CA GLN A 50 -5.50 2.35 9.44
C GLN A 50 -4.51 2.91 8.41
N THR A 51 -4.16 4.19 8.53
CA THR A 51 -3.22 4.84 7.60
C THR A 51 -1.82 4.25 7.74
N GLU A 52 -1.35 4.06 8.98
CA GLU A 52 -0.06 3.43 9.26
C GLU A 52 -0.02 2.00 8.72
N GLN A 53 -1.04 1.20 8.98
CA GLN A 53 -1.14 -0.17 8.48
C GLN A 53 -1.16 -0.21 6.95
N CYS A 54 -1.88 0.71 6.31
CA CYS A 54 -1.90 0.85 4.85
C CYS A 54 -0.49 1.11 4.30
N VAL A 55 0.26 2.03 4.90
CA VAL A 55 1.64 2.34 4.49
C VAL A 55 2.56 1.14 4.71
N GLN A 56 2.42 0.39 5.81
CA GLN A 56 3.21 -0.82 6.03
C GLN A 56 2.94 -1.88 4.96
N ASN A 57 1.67 -2.10 4.61
CA ASN A 57 1.29 -3.04 3.55
C ASN A 57 1.89 -2.63 2.19
N ILE A 58 1.87 -1.35 1.85
CA ILE A 58 2.50 -0.80 0.63
C ILE A 58 4.02 -1.00 0.67
N LYS A 59 4.66 -0.68 1.81
CA LYS A 59 6.10 -0.85 2.00
C LYS A 59 6.52 -2.30 1.75
N THR A 60 5.83 -3.27 2.34
CA THR A 60 6.11 -4.70 2.13
C THR A 60 5.97 -5.12 0.67
N ALA A 61 4.95 -4.60 -0.04
CA ALA A 61 4.77 -4.87 -1.46
C ALA A 61 5.92 -4.31 -2.32
N LEU A 62 6.38 -3.09 -2.01
CA LEU A 62 7.53 -2.47 -2.68
C LEU A 62 8.82 -3.23 -2.40
N GLU A 63 9.06 -3.66 -1.15
CA GLU A 63 10.25 -4.45 -0.80
C GLU A 63 10.29 -5.78 -1.56
N GLN A 64 9.16 -6.47 -1.71
CA GLN A 64 9.04 -7.66 -2.56
C GLN A 64 9.28 -7.37 -4.05
N ALA A 65 9.02 -6.14 -4.48
CA ALA A 65 9.32 -5.64 -5.81
C ALA A 65 10.81 -5.31 -6.01
N GLY A 66 11.60 -5.21 -4.94
CA GLY A 66 12.97 -4.70 -4.97
C GLY A 66 13.05 -3.17 -4.92
N ALA A 67 11.98 -2.50 -4.47
CA ALA A 67 11.85 -1.06 -4.33
C ALA A 67 11.55 -0.67 -2.87
N SER A 68 11.40 0.62 -2.62
CA SER A 68 11.14 1.19 -1.30
C SER A 68 10.16 2.36 -1.38
N LEU A 69 9.69 2.84 -0.23
CA LEU A 69 8.88 4.07 -0.15
C LEU A 69 9.58 5.30 -0.74
N ARG A 70 10.92 5.31 -0.82
CA ARG A 70 11.69 6.41 -1.43
C ARG A 70 11.56 6.45 -2.94
N ASP A 71 11.19 5.34 -3.56
CA ASP A 71 11.00 5.22 -5.00
C ASP A 71 9.58 5.60 -5.44
N VAL A 72 8.71 5.97 -4.49
CA VAL A 72 7.33 6.36 -4.77
C VAL A 72 7.29 7.76 -5.37
N VAL A 73 6.87 7.84 -6.63
CA VAL A 73 6.74 9.11 -7.36
C VAL A 73 5.31 9.65 -7.42
N ARG A 74 4.30 8.82 -7.08
CA ARG A 74 2.88 9.20 -7.08
C ARG A 74 2.11 8.40 -6.05
N VAL A 75 1.19 9.06 -5.35
CA VAL A 75 0.22 8.42 -4.46
C VAL A 75 -1.18 8.97 -4.75
N THR A 76 -2.18 8.09 -4.69
CA THR A 76 -3.60 8.46 -4.74
C THR A 76 -4.21 8.14 -3.38
N TYR A 77 -4.68 9.17 -2.67
CA TYR A 77 -5.37 9.01 -1.39
C TYR A 77 -6.88 8.99 -1.60
N ILE A 78 -7.55 7.99 -1.04
CA ILE A 78 -9.01 7.86 -1.07
C ILE A 78 -9.47 7.77 0.38
N LEU A 79 -10.26 8.74 0.82
CA LEU A 79 -10.84 8.78 2.16
C LEU A 79 -12.37 8.87 2.04
N PRO A 80 -13.13 8.27 2.98
CA PRO A 80 -14.57 8.48 3.07
C PRO A 80 -14.95 9.94 3.26
N LYS A 81 -14.16 10.69 4.06
CA LYS A 81 -14.29 12.14 4.21
C LYS A 81 -12.96 12.83 3.87
N ALA A 82 -12.98 13.68 2.87
CA ALA A 82 -11.77 14.31 2.35
C ALA A 82 -11.12 15.30 3.33
N ASP A 83 -11.92 15.91 4.21
CA ASP A 83 -11.48 16.86 5.24
C ASP A 83 -10.69 16.20 6.39
N GLU A 84 -10.73 14.88 6.51
CA GLU A 84 -9.91 14.12 7.47
C GLU A 84 -8.46 13.95 7.01
N PHE A 85 -8.15 14.20 5.73
CA PHE A 85 -6.82 13.97 5.16
C PHE A 85 -5.65 14.66 5.92
N PRO A 86 -5.77 15.92 6.41
CA PRO A 86 -4.71 16.55 7.20
C PRO A 86 -4.31 15.79 8.47
N GLN A 87 -5.22 15.00 9.05
CA GLN A 87 -4.95 14.21 10.25
C GLN A 87 -4.01 13.05 9.93
N CYS A 88 -4.15 12.44 8.75
CA CYS A 88 -3.42 11.26 8.34
C CYS A 88 -2.39 11.52 7.23
N TRP A 89 -1.92 12.77 7.10
CA TRP A 89 -0.87 13.08 6.14
C TRP A 89 0.34 12.17 6.35
N PRO A 90 0.80 11.49 5.28
CA PRO A 90 1.86 10.52 5.44
C PRO A 90 3.17 11.16 5.89
N GLY A 91 3.60 10.80 7.09
CA GLY A 91 4.85 11.28 7.67
C GLY A 91 6.10 10.65 7.06
N TRP A 92 5.97 9.56 6.30
CA TRP A 92 7.10 8.78 5.78
C TRP A 92 7.95 9.50 4.73
N TYR A 93 7.42 10.56 4.11
CA TYR A 93 8.17 11.42 3.19
C TYR A 93 8.86 12.60 3.89
N LYS A 94 8.55 12.88 5.17
CA LYS A 94 9.13 14.01 5.91
C LYS A 94 10.62 13.82 6.23
N SER A 95 11.11 12.60 6.15
CA SER A 95 12.54 12.29 6.02
C SER A 95 12.93 12.28 4.55
N GLY A 96 13.00 13.47 3.94
CA GLY A 96 13.70 13.69 2.68
C GLY A 96 15.19 13.32 2.80
N PRO A 97 15.95 13.32 1.69
CA PRO A 97 17.39 13.03 1.72
C PRO A 97 18.17 13.90 2.70
#